data_AF-A0A814SMD1-F1
#
_entry.id   AF-A0A814SMD1-F1
#
_cell.length_a   1.000
_cell.length_b   1.000
_cell.length_c   1.000
_cell.angle_alpha   90.00
_cell.angle_beta   90.00
_cell.angle_gamma   90.00
#
_symmetry.space_group_name_H-M   'P 1'
#
loop_
_entity.id
_entity.type
_entity.pdbx_description
1 polymer ?
#
loop_
_entity_poly.entity_id
_entity_poly.type
_entity_poly.pdbx_seq_one_letter_code
_entity_poly.pdbx_strand_id
1 'polypeptide(L)'
;MGLEKFESKWLENKKNLRKLNFDGNKIESIEAGLFKNFPKLEFLKFFSNSISSIDSDLFNGLNSLHTLKSSSNNITTIDSNQFNGLENLINLNFESNKISNFDVNLFKDLSKLTTLVIGYNKVNELPIGIFGPCTELEVLHIDFMEMASIDSKLLEKNTKLRILYMNENNFESLDKSFFENLTSLKELGISCEKFDLNDDIFNNLVNLEKLEFNGKSRIVLNSKIFDSLSKEGAGFQYKFGRKIRRFKIFFFLIYLCLF
;
A
#
# COMPACT_ATOMS: atom_id res chain seq x y z
N MET A 1 18.51 24.97 0.11
CA MET A 1 19.47 24.28 -0.79
C MET A 1 19.41 22.79 -0.44
N GLY A 2 19.29 21.91 -1.42
CA GLY A 2 19.27 20.44 -1.24
C GLY A 2 20.25 19.81 -2.23
N LEU A 3 20.72 18.60 -1.94
CA LEU A 3 21.67 17.89 -2.80
C LEU A 3 21.00 17.55 -4.14
N GLU A 4 21.64 17.88 -5.26
CA GLU A 4 21.14 17.58 -6.61
C GLU A 4 21.69 16.25 -7.16
N LYS A 5 22.78 15.76 -6.57
CA LYS A 5 23.43 14.49 -6.93
C LYS A 5 23.80 13.72 -5.68
N PHE A 6 23.78 12.41 -5.79
CA PHE A 6 24.35 11.51 -4.79
C PHE A 6 25.62 10.89 -5.38
N GLU A 7 26.78 11.17 -4.78
CA GLU A 7 28.06 10.65 -5.29
C GLU A 7 28.52 9.44 -4.47
N SER A 8 28.81 8.32 -5.14
CA SER A 8 29.31 7.08 -4.53
C SER A 8 30.56 7.29 -3.66
N LYS A 9 31.44 8.21 -4.05
CA LYS A 9 32.65 8.57 -3.32
C LYS A 9 32.41 9.00 -1.87
N TRP A 10 31.22 9.52 -1.54
CA TRP A 10 30.87 9.88 -0.17
C TRP A 10 30.80 8.67 0.76
N LEU A 11 30.64 7.47 0.20
CA LEU A 11 30.47 6.22 0.94
C LEU A 11 31.59 5.20 0.71
N GLU A 12 32.63 5.48 -0.08
CA GLU A 12 33.68 4.53 -0.50
C GLU A 12 34.28 3.69 0.65
N ASN A 13 34.41 4.27 1.84
CA ASN A 13 34.98 3.60 3.02
C ASN A 13 33.96 3.19 4.09
N LYS A 14 32.65 3.24 3.77
CA LYS A 14 31.56 2.95 4.72
C LYS A 14 31.00 1.54 4.58
N LYS A 15 31.87 0.52 4.46
CA LYS A 15 31.48 -0.90 4.27
C LYS A 15 30.60 -1.50 5.39
N ASN A 16 30.57 -0.85 6.56
CA ASN A 16 29.73 -1.24 7.70
C ASN A 16 28.46 -0.38 7.84
N LEU A 17 28.11 0.40 6.82
CA LEU A 17 26.90 1.23 6.83
C LEU A 17 25.66 0.34 6.94
N ARG A 18 24.84 0.60 7.96
CA ARG A 18 23.56 -0.09 8.19
C ARG A 18 22.34 0.76 7.85
N LYS A 19 22.48 2.09 7.92
CA LYS A 19 21.38 3.02 7.67
C LYS A 19 21.87 4.14 6.76
N LEU A 20 21.16 4.39 5.68
CA LEU A 20 21.41 5.48 4.75
C LEU A 20 20.11 6.24 4.54
N ASN A 21 20.15 7.54 4.79
CA ASN A 21 19.02 8.45 4.60
C ASN A 21 19.51 9.70 3.88
N PHE A 22 18.89 10.00 2.74
CA PHE A 22 19.07 11.24 2.00
C PHE A 22 17.73 11.81 1.53
N ASP A 23 16.72 11.69 2.39
CA ASP A 23 15.37 12.24 2.22
C ASP A 23 15.40 13.77 2.03
N GLY A 24 14.42 14.30 1.30
CA GLY A 24 14.17 15.75 1.20
C GLY A 24 15.25 16.52 0.42
N ASN A 25 15.90 15.86 -0.54
CA ASN A 25 16.89 16.47 -1.42
C ASN A 25 16.29 16.68 -2.83
N LYS A 26 17.15 16.99 -3.81
CA LYS A 26 16.79 17.23 -5.21
C LYS A 26 17.50 16.23 -6.13
N ILE A 27 17.81 15.04 -5.62
CA ILE A 27 18.56 14.04 -6.36
C ILE A 27 17.71 13.56 -7.53
N GLU A 28 18.26 13.60 -8.75
CA GLU A 28 17.54 13.20 -9.98
C GLU A 28 17.89 11.77 -10.42
N SER A 29 19.04 11.25 -10.00
CA SER A 29 19.48 9.90 -10.33
C SER A 29 20.42 9.34 -9.26
N ILE A 30 20.46 8.01 -9.18
CA ILE A 30 21.40 7.26 -8.35
C ILE A 30 22.26 6.41 -9.28
N GLU A 31 23.57 6.39 -9.03
CA GLU A 31 24.52 5.59 -9.81
C GLU A 31 24.16 4.09 -9.76
N ALA A 32 24.17 3.45 -10.93
CA ALA A 32 23.90 2.02 -11.05
C ALA A 32 24.87 1.20 -10.20
N GLY A 33 24.35 0.19 -9.50
CA GLY A 33 25.17 -0.69 -8.65
C GLY A 33 25.82 -0.02 -7.44
N LEU A 34 25.51 1.23 -7.12
CA LEU A 34 26.02 1.95 -5.94
C LEU A 34 25.95 1.09 -4.67
N PHE A 35 24.85 0.38 -4.49
CA PHE A 35 24.58 -0.35 -3.25
C PHE A 35 25.25 -1.74 -3.16
N LYS A 36 25.88 -2.22 -4.23
CA LYS A 36 26.61 -3.51 -4.24
C LYS A 36 27.73 -3.56 -3.18
N ASN A 37 28.27 -2.40 -2.80
CA ASN A 37 29.35 -2.26 -1.81
C ASN A 37 28.86 -2.16 -0.35
N PHE A 38 27.54 -2.15 -0.09
CA PHE A 38 26.95 -2.00 1.25
C PHE A 38 26.07 -3.20 1.65
N PRO A 39 26.63 -4.43 1.71
CA PRO A 39 25.84 -5.64 1.97
C PRO A 39 25.22 -5.70 3.38
N LYS A 40 25.68 -4.83 4.29
CA LYS A 40 25.15 -4.70 5.67
C LYS A 40 24.07 -3.63 5.80
N LEU A 41 23.66 -2.98 4.71
CA LEU A 41 22.64 -1.96 4.75
C LEU A 41 21.29 -2.59 5.10
N GLU A 42 20.69 -2.13 6.20
CA GLU A 42 19.42 -2.60 6.74
C GLU A 42 18.27 -1.64 6.42
N PHE A 43 18.61 -0.37 6.20
CA PHE A 43 17.65 0.71 6.03
C PHE A 43 18.12 1.70 4.99
N LEU A 44 17.32 1.86 3.94
CA LEU A 44 17.58 2.78 2.85
C LEU A 44 16.37 3.70 2.66
N LYS A 45 16.62 5.01 2.74
CA LYS A 45 15.60 6.04 2.52
C LYS A 45 16.09 7.15 1.60
N PHE A 46 15.25 7.48 0.63
CA PHE A 46 15.44 8.58 -0.29
C PHE A 46 14.11 9.22 -0.73
N PHE A 47 13.20 9.34 0.24
CA PHE A 47 11.90 9.99 0.11
C PHE A 47 12.04 11.45 -0.32
N SER A 48 11.07 11.97 -1.09
CA SER A 48 11.02 13.39 -1.46
C SER A 48 12.30 13.86 -2.15
N ASN A 49 12.65 13.17 -3.23
CA ASN A 49 13.69 13.55 -4.19
C ASN A 49 13.05 13.75 -5.59
N SER A 50 13.87 13.91 -6.62
CA SER A 50 13.43 14.10 -8.00
C SER A 50 13.72 12.90 -8.90
N ILE A 51 13.97 11.71 -8.32
CA ILE A 51 14.45 10.54 -9.05
C ILE A 51 13.40 10.08 -10.06
N SER A 52 13.75 10.02 -11.34
CA SER A 52 12.83 9.65 -12.43
C SER A 52 13.01 8.22 -12.93
N SER A 53 14.19 7.65 -12.75
CA SER A 53 14.50 6.26 -13.09
C SER A 53 15.32 5.60 -11.99
N ILE A 54 15.09 4.30 -11.81
CA ILE A 54 15.90 3.43 -10.98
C ILE A 54 16.53 2.41 -11.92
N ASP A 55 17.83 2.20 -11.80
CA ASP A 55 18.54 1.14 -12.52
C ASP A 55 18.10 -0.24 -11.99
N SER A 56 17.93 -1.22 -12.88
CA SER A 56 17.45 -2.56 -12.52
C SER A 56 18.31 -3.25 -11.46
N ASP A 57 19.60 -2.91 -11.44
CA ASP A 57 20.61 -3.48 -10.55
C ASP A 57 20.86 -2.63 -9.29
N LEU A 58 20.11 -1.54 -9.10
CA LEU A 58 20.40 -0.57 -8.04
C LEU A 58 20.44 -1.22 -6.66
N PHE A 59 19.49 -2.10 -6.36
CA PHE A 59 19.38 -2.75 -5.05
C PHE A 59 20.11 -4.09 -4.95
N ASN A 60 20.83 -4.52 -5.99
CA ASN A 60 21.56 -5.79 -5.97
C ASN A 60 22.62 -5.81 -4.85
N GLY A 61 22.67 -6.92 -4.11
CA GLY A 61 23.60 -7.13 -2.99
C GLY A 61 23.10 -6.60 -1.65
N LEU A 62 21.92 -5.98 -1.59
CA LEU A 62 21.29 -5.49 -0.35
C LEU A 62 20.59 -6.60 0.45
N ASN A 63 21.27 -7.73 0.65
CA ASN A 63 20.70 -8.94 1.25
C ASN A 63 20.29 -8.73 2.73
N SER A 64 20.83 -7.71 3.41
CA SER A 64 20.47 -7.38 4.81
C SER A 64 19.36 -6.33 4.91
N LEU A 65 18.78 -5.87 3.81
CA LEU A 65 17.85 -4.74 3.80
C LEU A 65 16.48 -5.17 4.34
N HIS A 66 16.02 -4.47 5.38
CA HIS A 66 14.71 -4.68 6.01
C HIS A 66 13.71 -3.58 5.65
N THR A 67 14.20 -2.37 5.34
CA THR A 67 13.34 -1.24 5.01
C THR A 67 13.87 -0.47 3.81
N LEU A 68 13.02 -0.29 2.81
CA LEU A 68 13.26 0.56 1.64
C LEU A 68 12.11 1.57 1.53
N LYS A 69 12.43 2.87 1.61
CA LYS A 69 11.47 3.94 1.34
C LYS A 69 11.97 4.90 0.26
N SER A 70 11.24 4.99 -0.83
CA SER A 70 11.55 5.77 -2.04
C SER A 70 10.37 6.62 -2.51
N SER A 71 9.42 6.89 -1.62
CA SER A 71 8.19 7.61 -1.94
C SER A 71 8.41 9.06 -2.34
N SER A 72 7.42 9.66 -3.00
CA SER A 72 7.47 11.07 -3.45
C SER A 72 8.69 11.36 -4.32
N ASN A 73 8.86 10.54 -5.35
CA ASN A 73 9.83 10.74 -6.42
C ASN A 73 9.09 10.87 -7.77
N ASN A 74 9.81 10.82 -8.89
CA ASN A 74 9.25 10.90 -10.24
C ASN A 74 9.36 9.57 -10.99
N ILE A 75 9.48 8.43 -10.30
CA ILE A 75 9.76 7.13 -10.91
C ILE A 75 8.59 6.75 -11.82
N THR A 76 8.86 6.51 -13.11
CA THR A 76 7.82 6.16 -14.10
C THR A 76 7.77 4.67 -14.43
N THR A 77 8.87 3.95 -14.25
CA THR A 77 9.00 2.54 -14.60
C THR A 77 9.63 1.77 -13.46
N ILE A 78 9.14 0.55 -13.27
CA ILE A 78 9.75 -0.45 -12.39
C ILE A 78 9.69 -1.79 -13.10
N ASP A 79 10.83 -2.49 -13.18
CA ASP A 79 10.90 -3.78 -13.85
C ASP A 79 10.70 -4.95 -12.86
N SER A 80 10.46 -6.14 -13.40
CA SER A 80 10.21 -7.36 -12.63
C SER A 80 11.41 -7.87 -11.82
N ASN A 81 12.59 -7.28 -12.03
CA ASN A 81 13.83 -7.63 -11.35
C ASN A 81 14.25 -6.57 -10.32
N GLN A 82 13.52 -5.46 -10.22
CA GLN A 82 13.93 -4.31 -9.43
C GLN A 82 14.25 -4.66 -7.98
N PHE A 83 13.48 -5.58 -7.39
CA PHE A 83 13.61 -6.01 -5.99
C PHE A 83 14.21 -7.41 -5.82
N ASN A 84 14.90 -7.93 -6.85
CA ASN A 84 15.49 -9.27 -6.79
C ASN A 84 16.47 -9.40 -5.61
N GLY A 85 16.41 -10.54 -4.92
CA GLY A 85 17.30 -10.86 -3.80
C GLY A 85 17.05 -10.08 -2.51
N LEU A 86 16.03 -9.22 -2.45
CA LEU A 86 15.62 -8.52 -1.21
C LEU A 86 14.78 -9.42 -0.28
N GLU A 87 15.23 -10.66 -0.06
CA GLU A 87 14.50 -11.71 0.68
C GLU A 87 14.24 -11.38 2.16
N ASN A 88 14.99 -10.42 2.71
CA ASN A 88 14.84 -9.96 4.10
C ASN A 88 14.03 -8.67 4.24
N LEU A 89 13.45 -8.17 3.16
CA LEU A 89 12.70 -6.93 3.17
C LEU A 89 11.38 -7.09 3.92
N ILE A 90 11.16 -6.23 4.91
CA ILE A 90 9.98 -6.23 5.77
C ILE A 90 9.04 -5.07 5.39
N ASN A 91 9.61 -3.90 5.08
CA ASN A 91 8.84 -2.71 4.75
C ASN A 91 9.30 -2.11 3.42
N LEU A 92 8.36 -2.01 2.48
CA LEU A 92 8.56 -1.39 1.18
C LEU A 92 7.55 -0.27 0.98
N ASN A 93 8.04 0.93 0.71
CA ASN A 93 7.20 2.07 0.36
C ASN A 93 7.79 2.83 -0.83
N PHE A 94 7.03 2.89 -1.92
CA PHE A 94 7.32 3.68 -3.10
C PHE A 94 6.07 4.41 -3.62
N GLU A 95 5.17 4.78 -2.71
CA GLU A 95 3.98 5.59 -3.02
C GLU A 95 4.35 6.96 -3.61
N SER A 96 3.37 7.64 -4.19
CA SER A 96 3.55 9.00 -4.73
C SER A 96 4.67 9.06 -5.77
N ASN A 97 4.64 8.12 -6.71
CA ASN A 97 5.50 8.11 -7.89
C ASN A 97 4.60 8.21 -9.14
N LYS A 98 5.13 7.91 -10.33
CA LYS A 98 4.42 8.01 -11.61
C LYS A 98 4.39 6.66 -12.32
N ILE A 99 4.48 5.56 -11.57
CA ILE A 99 4.51 4.22 -12.13
C ILE A 99 3.13 3.91 -12.72
N SER A 100 3.09 3.42 -13.95
CA SER A 100 1.83 3.16 -14.66
C SER A 100 1.44 1.68 -14.72
N ASN A 101 2.40 0.77 -14.51
CA ASN A 101 2.18 -0.67 -14.57
C ASN A 101 3.11 -1.37 -13.59
N PHE A 102 2.65 -2.51 -13.05
CA PHE A 102 3.50 -3.44 -12.31
C PHE A 102 3.52 -4.79 -13.03
N ASP A 103 4.70 -5.41 -13.08
CA ASP A 103 4.82 -6.80 -13.52
C ASP A 103 4.31 -7.73 -12.42
N VAL A 104 3.67 -8.84 -12.81
CA VAL A 104 3.16 -9.85 -11.85
C VAL A 104 4.27 -10.43 -10.96
N ASN A 105 5.52 -10.43 -11.42
CA ASN A 105 6.66 -10.97 -10.70
C ASN A 105 7.45 -9.91 -9.90
N LEU A 106 6.97 -8.66 -9.85
CA LEU A 106 7.69 -7.56 -9.20
C LEU A 106 8.08 -7.85 -7.74
N PHE A 107 7.26 -8.62 -7.02
CA PHE A 107 7.48 -8.95 -5.61
C PHE A 107 7.87 -10.41 -5.37
N LYS A 108 8.32 -11.14 -6.40
CA LYS A 108 8.56 -12.60 -6.34
C LYS A 108 9.48 -13.07 -5.19
N ASP A 109 10.46 -12.27 -4.79
CA ASP A 109 11.43 -12.62 -3.74
C ASP A 109 11.05 -12.06 -2.35
N LEU A 110 9.97 -11.28 -2.24
CA LEU A 110 9.61 -10.51 -1.04
C LEU A 110 8.78 -11.32 -0.01
N SER A 111 9.18 -12.56 0.25
CA SER A 111 8.44 -13.51 1.09
C SER A 111 8.23 -13.07 2.55
N LYS A 112 9.10 -12.19 3.08
CA LYS A 112 9.02 -11.65 4.45
C LYS A 112 8.35 -10.28 4.55
N LEU A 113 7.81 -9.76 3.45
CA LEU A 113 7.26 -8.42 3.40
C LEU A 113 5.97 -8.34 4.24
N THR A 114 5.98 -7.48 5.26
CA THR A 114 4.82 -7.26 6.14
C THR A 114 4.08 -5.97 5.83
N THR A 115 4.76 -4.99 5.20
CA THR A 115 4.18 -3.70 4.86
C THR A 115 4.54 -3.29 3.45
N LEU A 116 3.51 -3.05 2.63
CA LEU A 116 3.64 -2.58 1.27
C LEU A 116 2.76 -1.34 1.05
N VAL A 117 3.39 -0.25 0.61
CA VAL A 117 2.71 1.02 0.34
C VAL A 117 3.08 1.49 -1.06
N ILE A 118 2.11 1.40 -1.98
CA ILE A 118 2.30 1.64 -3.42
C ILE A 118 1.26 2.59 -4.01
N GLY A 119 0.41 3.16 -3.16
CA GLY A 119 -0.61 4.14 -3.56
C GLY A 119 -0.04 5.39 -4.22
N TYR A 120 -0.92 6.25 -4.72
CA TYR A 120 -0.55 7.47 -5.46
C TYR A 120 0.43 7.19 -6.62
N ASN A 121 0.22 6.07 -7.31
CA ASN A 121 0.81 5.75 -8.61
C ASN A 121 -0.32 5.75 -9.65
N LYS A 122 0.01 5.57 -10.93
CA LYS A 122 -0.95 5.66 -12.05
C LYS A 122 -1.32 4.28 -12.61
N VAL A 123 -1.57 3.33 -11.72
CA VAL A 123 -1.72 1.91 -12.04
C VAL A 123 -3.20 1.56 -12.11
N ASN A 124 -3.74 1.53 -13.32
CA ASN A 124 -5.17 1.33 -13.56
C ASN A 124 -5.65 -0.10 -13.23
N GLU A 125 -4.74 -1.07 -13.20
CA GLU A 125 -5.03 -2.47 -12.87
C GLU A 125 -3.82 -3.13 -12.21
N LEU A 126 -4.07 -3.96 -11.21
CA LEU A 126 -3.06 -4.79 -10.57
C LEU A 126 -3.13 -6.22 -11.15
N PRO A 127 -2.01 -6.80 -11.65
CA PRO A 127 -2.01 -8.16 -12.15
C PRO A 127 -2.43 -9.16 -11.07
N ILE A 128 -3.29 -10.11 -11.44
CA ILE A 128 -3.66 -11.22 -10.57
C ILE A 128 -2.39 -11.98 -10.15
N GLY A 129 -2.23 -12.21 -8.85
CA GLY A 129 -1.10 -12.93 -8.28
C GLY A 129 0.12 -12.06 -7.93
N ILE A 130 0.11 -10.75 -8.21
CA ILE A 130 1.23 -9.85 -7.88
C ILE A 130 1.63 -9.89 -6.40
N PHE A 131 0.65 -10.07 -5.49
CA PHE A 131 0.89 -10.18 -4.05
C PHE A 131 1.01 -11.62 -3.54
N GLY A 132 0.88 -12.62 -4.42
CA GLY A 132 0.94 -14.04 -4.07
C GLY A 132 2.20 -14.45 -3.30
N PRO A 133 3.41 -13.97 -3.67
CA PRO A 133 4.64 -14.23 -2.93
C PRO A 133 4.67 -13.63 -1.51
N CYS A 134 3.97 -12.52 -1.27
CA CYS A 134 4.00 -11.76 -0.03
C CYS A 134 3.02 -12.33 1.03
N THR A 135 3.16 -13.60 1.38
CA THR A 135 2.21 -14.29 2.28
C THR A 135 2.22 -13.76 3.73
N GLU A 136 3.28 -13.05 4.13
CA GLU A 136 3.41 -12.40 5.45
C GLU A 136 2.82 -10.97 5.50
N LEU A 137 2.18 -10.51 4.42
CA LEU A 137 1.69 -9.14 4.31
C LEU A 137 0.59 -8.83 5.35
N GLU A 138 0.86 -7.86 6.23
CA GLU A 138 -0.09 -7.38 7.26
C GLU A 138 -0.71 -6.03 6.88
N VAL A 139 0.01 -5.20 6.14
CA VAL A 139 -0.40 -3.83 5.79
C VAL A 139 -0.22 -3.60 4.29
N LEU A 140 -1.31 -3.26 3.61
CA LEU A 140 -1.32 -2.93 2.19
C LEU A 140 -2.04 -1.60 1.94
N HIS A 141 -1.34 -0.66 1.32
CA HIS A 141 -1.91 0.62 0.86
C HIS A 141 -1.80 0.73 -0.65
N ILE A 142 -2.96 0.72 -1.31
CA ILE A 142 -3.20 0.84 -2.75
C ILE A 142 -4.20 1.98 -3.04
N ASP A 143 -4.20 3.01 -2.19
CA ASP A 143 -5.03 4.20 -2.34
C ASP A 143 -4.60 5.02 -3.57
N PHE A 144 -5.53 5.74 -4.19
CA PHE A 144 -5.24 6.68 -5.29
C PHE A 144 -4.43 6.04 -6.45
N MET A 145 -4.85 4.87 -6.92
CA MET A 145 -4.23 4.20 -8.07
C MET A 145 -5.03 4.34 -9.37
N GLU A 146 -6.18 5.01 -9.32
CA GLU A 146 -7.11 5.20 -10.47
C GLU A 146 -7.78 3.90 -10.95
N MET A 147 -7.70 2.80 -10.19
CA MET A 147 -8.25 1.50 -10.57
C MET A 147 -9.77 1.52 -10.73
N ALA A 148 -10.27 0.97 -11.84
CA ALA A 148 -11.71 0.88 -12.13
C ALA A 148 -12.36 -0.42 -11.63
N SER A 149 -11.56 -1.48 -11.47
CA SER A 149 -11.98 -2.80 -10.99
C SER A 149 -10.90 -3.40 -10.11
N ILE A 150 -11.29 -4.42 -9.35
CA ILE A 150 -10.38 -5.23 -8.55
C ILE A 150 -10.81 -6.69 -8.66
N ASP A 151 -9.86 -7.58 -8.98
CA ASP A 151 -10.14 -9.00 -9.11
C ASP A 151 -10.29 -9.65 -7.73
N SER A 152 -11.26 -10.56 -7.58
CA SER A 152 -11.53 -11.23 -6.30
C SER A 152 -10.37 -12.09 -5.80
N LYS A 153 -9.47 -12.52 -6.69
CA LYS A 153 -8.29 -13.33 -6.35
C LYS A 153 -7.04 -12.51 -6.07
N LEU A 154 -7.09 -11.17 -6.18
CA LEU A 154 -5.90 -10.33 -6.01
C LEU A 154 -5.19 -10.55 -4.66
N LEU A 155 -5.96 -10.79 -3.59
CA LEU A 155 -5.48 -10.98 -2.22
C LEU A 155 -5.74 -12.38 -1.66
N GLU A 156 -5.99 -13.38 -2.50
CA GLU A 156 -6.41 -14.73 -2.04
C GLU A 156 -5.39 -15.41 -1.10
N LYS A 157 -4.10 -15.07 -1.21
CA LYS A 157 -3.03 -15.63 -0.38
C LYS A 157 -2.69 -14.77 0.84
N ASN A 158 -3.11 -13.51 0.90
CA ASN A 158 -2.68 -12.55 1.91
C ASN A 158 -3.60 -12.55 3.15
N THR A 159 -3.84 -13.75 3.71
CA THR A 159 -4.77 -13.99 4.83
C THR A 159 -4.35 -13.35 6.17
N LYS A 160 -3.10 -12.90 6.25
CA LYS A 160 -2.52 -12.17 7.39
C LYS A 160 -2.79 -10.66 7.36
N LEU A 161 -3.43 -10.14 6.31
CA LEU A 161 -3.74 -8.72 6.20
C LEU A 161 -4.59 -8.25 7.38
N ARG A 162 -4.11 -7.18 8.02
CA ARG A 162 -4.75 -6.48 9.14
C ARG A 162 -5.19 -5.09 8.74
N ILE A 163 -4.48 -4.44 7.83
CA ILE A 163 -4.79 -3.11 7.33
C ILE A 163 -4.79 -3.16 5.81
N LEU A 164 -5.92 -2.83 5.21
CA LEU A 164 -6.08 -2.68 3.76
C LEU A 164 -6.71 -1.33 3.46
N TYR A 165 -5.95 -0.46 2.83
CA TYR A 165 -6.44 0.82 2.33
C TYR A 165 -6.35 0.85 0.81
N MET A 166 -7.51 1.08 0.18
CA MET A 166 -7.72 1.11 -1.26
C MET A 166 -8.71 2.24 -1.61
N ASN A 167 -8.68 3.32 -0.82
CA ASN A 167 -9.52 4.48 -1.01
C ASN A 167 -9.14 5.27 -2.26
N GLU A 168 -10.09 6.08 -2.72
CA GLU A 168 -9.91 7.07 -3.78
C GLU A 168 -9.41 6.41 -5.08
N ASN A 169 -9.92 5.20 -5.31
CA ASN A 169 -9.94 4.51 -6.60
C ASN A 169 -11.31 4.72 -7.27
N ASN A 170 -11.46 4.23 -8.50
CA ASN A 170 -12.65 4.39 -9.33
C ASN A 170 -13.48 3.09 -9.41
N PHE A 171 -13.48 2.28 -8.34
CA PHE A 171 -14.21 1.00 -8.35
C PHE A 171 -15.71 1.22 -8.59
N GLU A 172 -16.26 0.61 -9.63
CA GLU A 172 -17.70 0.68 -9.89
C GLU A 172 -18.53 -0.10 -8.86
N SER A 173 -18.03 -1.26 -8.45
CA SER A 173 -18.63 -2.14 -7.44
C SER A 173 -17.52 -2.98 -6.77
N LEU A 174 -17.85 -3.61 -5.63
CA LEU A 174 -16.97 -4.55 -4.95
C LEU A 174 -17.76 -5.85 -4.70
N ASP A 175 -17.14 -6.99 -5.02
CA ASP A 175 -17.74 -8.30 -4.81
C ASP A 175 -17.35 -8.84 -3.43
N LYS A 176 -18.29 -9.50 -2.73
CA LYS A 176 -18.03 -10.11 -1.42
C LYS A 176 -16.92 -11.16 -1.43
N SER A 177 -16.72 -11.84 -2.56
CA SER A 177 -15.65 -12.84 -2.74
C SER A 177 -14.25 -12.24 -2.59
N PHE A 178 -14.06 -10.95 -2.88
CA PHE A 178 -12.79 -10.26 -2.64
C PHE A 178 -12.39 -10.26 -1.16
N PHE A 179 -13.39 -10.20 -0.26
CA PHE A 179 -13.17 -10.17 1.18
C PHE A 179 -13.17 -11.55 1.84
N GLU A 180 -13.43 -12.62 1.08
CA GLU A 180 -13.73 -13.94 1.62
C GLU A 180 -12.64 -14.47 2.56
N ASN A 181 -11.37 -14.25 2.18
CA ASN A 181 -10.19 -14.74 2.89
C ASN A 181 -9.56 -13.73 3.88
N LEU A 182 -10.09 -12.50 3.97
CA LEU A 182 -9.52 -11.39 4.75
C LEU A 182 -10.03 -11.37 6.21
N THR A 183 -10.09 -12.54 6.85
CA THR A 183 -10.69 -12.71 8.19
C THR A 183 -9.88 -12.06 9.31
N SER A 184 -8.59 -11.78 9.08
CA SER A 184 -7.69 -11.10 10.02
C SER A 184 -7.79 -9.57 9.98
N LEU A 185 -8.59 -9.02 9.06
CA LEU A 185 -8.62 -7.58 8.79
C LEU A 185 -9.19 -6.82 9.99
N LYS A 186 -8.48 -5.77 10.40
CA LYS A 186 -8.84 -4.86 11.49
C LYS A 186 -9.22 -3.49 10.98
N GLU A 187 -8.52 -3.02 9.97
CA GLU A 187 -8.77 -1.72 9.35
C GLU A 187 -8.98 -1.87 7.85
N LEU A 188 -10.11 -1.36 7.37
CA LEU A 188 -10.47 -1.36 5.96
C LEU A 188 -10.79 0.07 5.53
N GLY A 189 -10.16 0.52 4.46
CA GLY A 189 -10.43 1.78 3.81
C GLY A 189 -10.76 1.53 2.35
N ILE A 190 -11.99 1.84 1.94
CA ILE A 190 -12.46 1.58 0.57
C ILE A 190 -13.20 2.79 0.00
N SER A 191 -13.23 2.84 -1.33
CA SER A 191 -14.07 3.77 -2.08
C SER A 191 -14.76 3.07 -3.23
N CYS A 192 -15.99 3.46 -3.54
CA CYS A 192 -16.72 2.92 -4.68
C CYS A 192 -17.68 3.98 -5.25
N GLU A 193 -17.95 3.93 -6.56
CA GLU A 193 -18.83 4.88 -7.24
C GLU A 193 -20.31 4.57 -6.97
N LYS A 194 -20.71 3.30 -7.10
CA LYS A 194 -22.08 2.83 -6.84
C LYS A 194 -22.07 1.98 -5.59
N PHE A 195 -22.69 2.50 -4.54
CA PHE A 195 -22.75 1.81 -3.26
C PHE A 195 -24.00 0.94 -3.19
N ASP A 196 -23.93 -0.26 -3.77
CA ASP A 196 -24.87 -1.35 -3.50
C ASP A 196 -24.15 -2.39 -2.64
N LEU A 197 -23.84 -2.00 -1.40
CA LEU A 197 -23.36 -2.96 -0.43
C LEU A 197 -24.56 -3.76 0.04
N ASN A 198 -24.66 -4.99 -0.46
CA ASN A 198 -25.56 -5.96 0.13
C ASN A 198 -25.20 -6.19 1.60
N ASP A 199 -26.19 -6.67 2.36
CA ASP A 199 -26.08 -6.86 3.80
C ASP A 199 -24.89 -7.76 4.23
N ASP A 200 -24.34 -8.58 3.32
CA ASP A 200 -23.37 -9.64 3.63
C ASP A 200 -21.93 -9.41 3.16
N ILE A 201 -21.61 -8.29 2.48
CA ILE A 201 -20.28 -8.08 1.88
C ILE A 201 -19.12 -8.15 2.88
N PHE A 202 -19.35 -7.78 4.15
CA PHE A 202 -18.33 -7.78 5.21
C PHE A 202 -18.53 -8.87 6.27
N ASN A 203 -19.41 -9.85 6.03
CA ASN A 203 -19.72 -10.88 7.04
C ASN A 203 -18.48 -11.68 7.47
N ASN A 204 -17.50 -11.87 6.57
CA ASN A 204 -16.26 -12.58 6.89
C ASN A 204 -15.23 -11.72 7.64
N LEU A 205 -15.42 -10.39 7.71
CA LEU A 205 -14.51 -9.46 8.37
C LEU A 205 -14.79 -9.36 9.88
N VAL A 206 -14.86 -10.51 10.56
CA VAL A 206 -15.27 -10.63 11.98
C VAL A 206 -14.33 -9.93 12.97
N ASN A 207 -13.14 -9.53 12.53
CA ASN A 207 -12.15 -8.81 13.33
C ASN A 207 -12.07 -7.32 13.02
N LEU A 208 -12.95 -6.81 12.17
CA LEU A 208 -12.91 -5.41 11.75
C LEU A 208 -13.18 -4.49 12.93
N GLU A 209 -12.24 -3.58 13.17
CA GLU A 209 -12.30 -2.57 14.24
C GLU A 209 -12.54 -1.18 13.64
N LYS A 210 -12.12 -0.98 12.39
CA LYS A 210 -12.21 0.31 11.72
C LYS A 210 -12.60 0.15 10.26
N LEU A 211 -13.68 0.83 9.88
CA LEU A 211 -14.09 0.96 8.49
C LEU A 211 -14.08 2.43 8.11
N GLU A 212 -13.22 2.78 7.14
CA GLU A 212 -13.21 4.06 6.46
C GLU A 212 -13.86 3.91 5.08
N PHE A 213 -14.83 4.76 4.81
CA PHE A 213 -15.50 4.78 3.52
C PHE A 213 -15.48 6.17 2.88
N ASN A 214 -15.03 6.22 1.62
CA ASN A 214 -15.02 7.43 0.79
C ASN A 214 -15.89 7.22 -0.44
N GLY A 215 -17.01 7.95 -0.57
CA GLY A 215 -17.94 7.83 -1.70
C GLY A 215 -18.20 9.13 -2.42
N LYS A 216 -18.38 9.06 -3.75
CA LYS A 216 -18.90 10.18 -4.56
C LYS A 216 -20.43 10.30 -4.48
N SER A 217 -21.13 9.25 -4.02
CA SER A 217 -22.59 9.17 -3.91
C SER A 217 -23.05 9.05 -2.45
N ARG A 218 -24.32 9.40 -2.21
CA ARG A 218 -24.98 9.19 -0.90
C ARG A 218 -25.12 7.70 -0.65
N ILE A 219 -24.94 7.32 0.61
CA ILE A 219 -24.95 5.93 1.02
C ILE A 219 -26.20 5.63 1.84
N VAL A 220 -26.80 4.48 1.56
CA VAL A 220 -27.73 3.82 2.48
C VAL A 220 -26.96 2.66 3.12
N LEU A 221 -26.67 2.78 4.42
CA LEU A 221 -26.08 1.70 5.20
C LEU A 221 -27.20 0.95 5.93
N ASN A 222 -27.21 -0.37 5.82
CA ASN A 222 -28.00 -1.21 6.72
C ASN A 222 -27.23 -1.42 8.02
N SER A 223 -27.93 -1.44 9.16
CA SER A 223 -27.43 -1.84 10.48
C SER A 223 -26.52 -3.08 10.47
N LYS A 224 -26.81 -4.10 9.65
CA LYS A 224 -26.03 -5.35 9.60
C LYS A 224 -24.58 -5.18 9.18
N ILE A 225 -24.27 -4.12 8.41
CA ILE A 225 -22.90 -3.83 7.99
C ILE A 225 -21.97 -3.52 9.18
N PHE A 226 -22.57 -3.16 10.32
CA PHE A 226 -21.88 -2.85 11.56
C PHE A 226 -21.80 -4.02 12.54
N ASP A 227 -22.40 -5.17 12.22
CA ASP A 227 -22.36 -6.35 13.11
C ASP A 227 -20.91 -6.82 13.32
N SER A 228 -20.09 -6.71 12.27
CA SER A 228 -18.64 -6.95 12.33
C SER A 228 -17.87 -5.91 13.15
N LEU A 229 -18.40 -4.68 13.29
CA LEU A 229 -17.80 -3.57 14.04
C LEU A 229 -18.33 -3.46 15.48
N SER A 230 -18.77 -4.58 16.09
CA SER A 230 -19.42 -4.60 17.40
C SER A 230 -18.46 -4.51 18.61
N LYS A 231 -17.15 -4.52 18.39
CA LYS A 231 -16.14 -4.49 19.48
C LYS A 231 -16.07 -3.11 20.15
N GLU A 232 -15.85 -3.08 21.46
CA GLU A 232 -15.59 -1.86 22.22
C GLU A 232 -14.37 -1.11 21.64
N GLY A 233 -14.58 0.15 21.26
CA GLY A 233 -13.57 0.98 20.62
C GLY A 233 -13.59 0.96 19.09
N ALA A 234 -14.43 0.13 18.47
CA ALA A 234 -14.60 0.12 17.02
C ALA A 234 -15.14 1.47 16.51
N GLY A 235 -14.64 1.86 15.33
CA GLY A 235 -14.87 3.17 14.74
C GLY A 235 -15.33 3.06 13.29
N PHE A 236 -16.32 3.87 12.94
CA PHE A 236 -16.72 4.07 11.56
C PHE A 236 -16.41 5.50 11.13
N GLN A 237 -15.68 5.66 10.03
CA GLN A 237 -15.43 6.96 9.42
C GLN A 237 -16.02 6.98 8.02
N TYR A 238 -16.81 8.01 7.74
CA TYR A 238 -17.38 8.23 6.42
C TYR A 238 -17.02 9.62 5.92
N LYS A 239 -16.45 9.69 4.72
CA LYS A 239 -16.17 10.95 4.02
C LYS A 239 -17.09 11.08 2.81
N PHE A 240 -17.83 12.18 2.77
CA PHE A 240 -18.62 12.60 1.61
C PHE A 240 -18.21 14.01 1.18
N GLY A 241 -17.71 14.14 -0.06
CA GLY A 241 -17.08 15.37 -0.52
C GLY A 241 -15.92 15.78 0.39
N ARG A 242 -15.89 17.06 0.82
CA ARG A 242 -14.86 17.59 1.74
C ARG A 242 -15.16 17.37 3.23
N LYS A 243 -16.31 16.78 3.58
CA LYS A 243 -16.74 16.61 4.99
C LYS A 243 -16.47 15.19 5.46
N ILE A 244 -15.77 15.07 6.60
CA ILE A 244 -15.55 13.80 7.30
C ILE A 244 -16.53 13.71 8.47
N ARG A 245 -17.24 12.59 8.58
CA ARG A 245 -18.07 12.23 9.72
C ARG A 245 -17.45 11.03 10.42
N ARG A 246 -17.30 11.12 11.75
CA ARG A 246 -16.80 10.03 12.59
C ARG A 246 -17.87 9.61 13.56
N PHE A 247 -18.09 8.31 13.67
CA PHE A 247 -19.10 7.73 14.53
C PHE A 247 -18.40 6.74 15.49
N LYS A 248 -18.64 6.90 16.79
CA LYS A 248 -18.38 5.84 17.77
C LYS A 248 -19.60 4.95 17.80
N ILE A 249 -19.41 3.64 17.67
CA ILE A 249 -20.50 2.68 17.45
C ILE A 249 -21.35 2.45 18.71
N PHE A 250 -20.94 2.99 19.86
CA PHE A 250 -21.59 2.78 21.16
C PHE A 250 -23.07 3.17 21.27
N PHE A 251 -23.65 3.90 20.30
CA PHE A 251 -25.09 4.21 20.27
C PHE A 251 -25.57 4.41 18.83
N PHE A 252 -25.96 3.36 18.10
CA PHE A 252 -26.68 3.54 16.82
C PHE A 252 -27.87 2.60 16.67
N LEU A 253 -28.92 2.91 17.44
CA LEU A 253 -30.31 2.81 16.97
C LEU A 253 -30.72 4.21 16.51
N ILE A 254 -30.08 4.74 15.46
CA ILE A 254 -30.51 6.01 14.85
C ILE A 254 -30.53 5.84 13.34
N TYR A 255 -31.75 5.78 12.81
CA TYR A 255 -32.12 5.98 11.42
C TYR A 255 -31.18 6.96 10.72
N LEU A 256 -30.35 6.46 9.79
CA LEU A 256 -29.63 7.29 8.83
C LEU A 256 -30.54 7.60 7.63
N CYS A 257 -31.66 8.27 7.92
CA CYS A 257 -32.29 9.18 6.97
C CYS A 257 -31.81 10.58 7.33
N LEU A 258 -30.75 11.07 6.68
CA LEU A 258 -30.37 12.47 6.77
C LEU A 258 -30.42 13.07 5.36
N PHE A 259 -31.40 13.98 5.21
CA PHE A 259 -31.86 14.73 4.03
C PHE A 259 -30.81 15.16 3.01
#